data_AF-A0AAW2JPI1-F1
#
_entry.id   AF-A0AAW2JPI1-F1
#
_cell.length_a   1.000
_cell.length_b   1.000
_cell.length_c   1.000
_cell.angle_alpha   90.00
_cell.angle_beta   90.00
_cell.angle_gamma   90.00
#
_symmetry.space_group_name_H-M   'P 1'
#
loop_
_entity.id
_entity.type
_entity.pdbx_description
1 polymer ?
#
loop_
_entity_poly.entity_id
_entity_poly.type
_entity_poly.pdbx_seq_one_letter_code
_entity_poly.pdbx_strand_id
1 'polypeptide(L)'
;LIEKTVFPAYKLVCQTQIPTAGVSSGSNVDSESGSSSVDRSFIYLPKELFEMLASAGPYLYRDALLLQKTTRVLRAYYLCAMELVSDGDGAFSSRSVTIGNQNPRLHLKDARLRIEEALGTCLLPSLQLIPANPAVGQEIWELMSLLPYEVRYRLYGEWERDDERFPMILAARQTARLDTRRILKRLAKENLKQLGRMVAKLAHANPMTVLRTIVHQIEAYRDMIAPVVDAFKYLTQLEYDILEYVVIERLAQGGREKLKDDGLNLSDWLQSLASFWGHLVVV
;
A
#
# COMPACT_ATOMS: atom_id res chain seq x y z
N LEU A 1 18.45 -16.14 1.64
CA LEU A 1 19.41 -15.09 2.09
C LEU A 1 18.67 -13.92 2.72
N ILE A 2 17.72 -13.31 1.99
CA ILE A 2 16.82 -12.25 2.49
C ILE A 2 16.25 -12.58 3.89
N GLU A 3 15.64 -13.76 4.08
CA GLU A 3 15.09 -14.13 5.40
C GLU A 3 16.14 -14.07 6.53
N LYS A 4 17.34 -14.60 6.30
CA LYS A 4 18.42 -14.58 7.29
C LYS A 4 18.85 -13.15 7.65
N THR A 5 18.85 -12.26 6.68
CA THR A 5 19.21 -10.84 6.86
C THR A 5 18.11 -10.05 7.55
N VAL A 6 16.84 -10.34 7.25
CA VAL A 6 15.67 -9.65 7.84
C VAL A 6 15.37 -10.15 9.25
N PHE A 7 15.67 -11.41 9.57
CA PHE A 7 15.27 -12.06 10.82
C PHE A 7 15.69 -11.35 12.12
N PRO A 8 16.92 -10.83 12.27
CA PRO A 8 17.32 -10.10 13.48
C PRO A 8 16.50 -8.83 13.69
N ALA A 9 16.32 -8.03 12.63
CA ALA A 9 15.50 -6.82 12.67
C ALA A 9 14.02 -7.16 12.92
N TYR A 10 13.51 -8.24 12.31
CA TYR A 10 12.14 -8.68 12.52
C TYR A 10 11.87 -9.07 13.99
N LYS A 11 12.80 -9.75 14.65
CA LYS A 11 12.68 -10.05 16.09
C LYS A 11 12.56 -8.77 16.93
N LEU A 12 13.35 -7.76 16.58
CA LEU A 12 13.32 -6.46 17.26
C LEU A 12 11.97 -5.76 17.09
N VAL A 13 11.45 -5.73 15.86
CA VAL A 13 10.11 -5.19 15.55
C VAL A 13 9.04 -5.90 16.38
N CYS A 14 9.04 -7.24 16.44
CA CYS A 14 8.08 -7.99 17.24
C CYS A 14 8.17 -7.67 18.74
N GLN A 15 9.37 -7.43 19.27
CA GLN A 15 9.55 -7.07 20.68
C GLN A 15 9.02 -5.67 20.99
N THR A 16 9.18 -4.71 20.07
CA THR A 16 8.66 -3.34 20.23
C THR A 16 7.14 -3.23 20.09
N GLN A 17 6.50 -4.14 19.34
CA GLN A 17 5.04 -4.17 19.14
C GLN A 17 4.28 -4.90 20.25
N ILE A 18 4.95 -5.54 21.21
CA ILE A 18 4.33 -6.15 22.39
C ILE A 18 4.54 -5.21 23.59
N PRO A 19 3.64 -4.24 23.84
CA PRO A 19 3.47 -3.77 25.21
C PRO A 19 2.83 -4.91 26.01
N THR A 20 3.44 -5.23 27.14
CA THR A 20 2.98 -6.15 28.19
C THR A 20 1.45 -6.27 28.30
N ALA A 21 0.88 -7.30 27.68
CA ALA A 21 -0.41 -7.87 28.08
C ALA A 21 -0.15 -8.78 29.30
N GLY A 22 0.13 -8.15 30.45
CA GLY A 22 0.27 -8.80 31.74
C GLY A 22 -0.93 -8.49 32.61
N VAL A 23 -1.78 -9.50 32.81
CA VAL A 23 -2.85 -9.51 33.81
C VAL A 23 -2.23 -9.39 35.20
N SER A 24 -2.67 -8.42 36.00
CA SER A 24 -2.60 -8.50 37.46
C SER A 24 -3.75 -7.72 38.11
N SER A 25 -4.73 -8.46 38.63
CA SER A 25 -5.65 -8.00 39.67
C SER A 25 -4.89 -7.63 40.95
N GLY A 26 -5.27 -6.55 41.61
CA GLY A 26 -4.93 -6.29 43.03
C GLY A 26 -4.61 -4.84 43.39
N SER A 27 -5.61 -4.15 43.93
CA SER A 27 -5.62 -3.02 44.89
C SER A 27 -4.33 -2.29 45.34
N ASN A 28 -4.41 -0.95 45.22
CA ASN A 28 -4.07 0.14 46.17
C ASN A 28 -2.62 0.59 46.49
N VAL A 29 -2.46 1.93 46.35
CA VAL A 29 -1.66 2.95 47.10
C VAL A 29 -0.20 3.25 46.69
N ASP A 30 -0.03 4.53 46.31
CA ASP A 30 1.09 5.50 46.34
C ASP A 30 2.56 5.05 46.13
N SER A 31 3.23 5.65 45.13
CA SER A 31 4.43 6.52 45.27
C SER A 31 5.29 6.57 43.98
N GLU A 32 5.82 7.78 43.74
CA GLU A 32 6.95 8.24 42.93
C GLU A 32 7.65 7.36 41.87
N SER A 33 7.94 8.05 40.75
CA SER A 33 9.16 7.95 39.93
C SER A 33 9.40 6.68 39.10
N GLY A 34 9.41 6.89 37.78
CA GLY A 34 9.87 5.91 36.81
C GLY A 34 9.47 6.32 35.41
N SER A 35 10.16 7.31 34.83
CA SER A 35 10.17 7.48 33.37
C SER A 35 10.79 6.21 32.79
N SER A 36 9.96 5.25 32.39
CA SER A 36 10.41 4.10 31.64
C SER A 36 10.80 4.58 30.24
N SER A 37 12.04 5.05 30.10
CA SER A 37 12.66 5.21 28.79
C SER A 37 12.77 3.80 28.20
N VAL A 38 11.76 3.42 27.43
CA VAL A 38 11.82 2.25 26.55
C VAL A 38 13.05 2.49 25.68
N ASP A 39 14.14 1.76 25.93
CA ASP A 39 15.38 1.83 25.16
C ASP A 39 15.02 1.34 23.74
N ARG A 40 14.56 2.26 22.88
CA ARG A 40 14.11 1.96 21.53
C ARG A 40 15.35 1.63 20.71
N SER A 41 15.47 0.36 20.39
CA SER A 41 16.58 -0.17 19.62
C SER A 41 16.43 0.26 18.17
N PHE A 42 17.41 1.02 17.68
CA PHE A 42 17.42 1.49 16.30
C PHE A 42 17.61 0.32 15.32
N ILE A 43 16.77 0.26 14.28
CA ILE A 43 16.84 -0.78 13.26
C ILE A 43 17.77 -0.34 12.13
N TYR A 44 18.91 -1.00 12.00
CA TYR A 44 19.82 -0.84 10.85
C TYR A 44 19.59 -1.94 9.82
N LEU A 45 19.44 -1.56 8.55
CA LEU A 45 19.35 -2.50 7.44
C LEU A 45 20.57 -2.39 6.51
N PRO A 46 21.23 -3.52 6.21
CA PRO A 46 22.39 -3.56 5.32
C PRO A 46 22.01 -3.16 3.89
N LYS A 47 22.95 -2.58 3.13
CA LYS A 47 22.74 -2.19 1.72
C LYS A 47 22.43 -3.42 0.85
N GLU A 48 23.08 -4.52 1.16
CA GLU A 48 22.97 -5.83 0.53
C GLU A 48 21.53 -6.35 0.59
N LEU A 49 20.75 -5.98 1.61
CA LEU A 49 19.33 -6.33 1.66
C LEU A 49 18.55 -5.71 0.50
N PHE A 50 18.79 -4.43 0.22
CA PHE A 50 18.10 -3.71 -0.84
C PHE A 50 18.53 -4.20 -2.23
N GLU A 51 19.82 -4.50 -2.40
CA GLU A 51 20.34 -5.15 -3.61
C GLU A 51 19.72 -6.53 -3.84
N MET A 52 19.56 -7.32 -2.77
CA MET A 52 18.86 -8.61 -2.84
C MET A 52 17.38 -8.45 -3.18
N LEU A 53 16.69 -7.44 -2.65
CA LEU A 53 15.28 -7.16 -2.97
C LEU A 53 15.12 -6.73 -4.43
N ALA A 54 15.96 -5.82 -4.91
CA ALA A 54 15.98 -5.39 -6.31
C ALA A 54 16.25 -6.58 -7.25
N SER A 55 17.21 -7.45 -6.89
CA SER A 55 17.54 -8.66 -7.66
C SER A 55 16.44 -9.71 -7.61
N ALA A 56 15.75 -9.86 -6.48
CA ALA A 56 14.61 -10.76 -6.35
C ALA A 56 13.41 -10.28 -7.18
N GLY A 57 13.26 -8.97 -7.35
CA GLY A 57 12.17 -8.37 -8.10
C GLY A 57 10.80 -8.91 -7.65
N PRO A 58 9.91 -9.31 -8.57
CA PRO A 58 8.57 -9.79 -8.22
C PRO A 58 8.56 -11.17 -7.57
N TYR A 59 9.68 -11.89 -7.48
CA TYR A 59 9.72 -13.30 -7.06
C TYR A 59 9.53 -13.51 -5.54
N LEU A 60 9.46 -12.44 -4.75
CA LEU A 60 9.19 -12.54 -3.31
C LEU A 60 7.77 -13.07 -3.03
N TYR A 61 6.86 -13.03 -4.01
CA TYR A 61 5.52 -13.62 -3.93
C TYR A 61 5.50 -15.11 -3.57
N ARG A 62 6.58 -15.85 -3.85
CA ARG A 62 6.69 -17.29 -3.56
C ARG A 62 6.66 -17.59 -2.05
N ASP A 63 6.96 -16.61 -1.22
CA ASP A 63 6.88 -16.70 0.23
C ASP A 63 6.16 -15.46 0.78
N ALA A 64 4.83 -15.58 0.91
CA ALA A 64 3.99 -14.51 1.41
C ALA A 64 4.34 -14.10 2.85
N LEU A 65 4.87 -15.02 3.67
CA LEU A 65 5.29 -14.73 5.04
C LEU A 65 6.57 -13.89 5.02
N LEU A 66 7.54 -14.25 4.18
CA LEU A 66 8.75 -13.44 3.99
C LEU A 66 8.43 -12.06 3.43
N LEU A 67 7.52 -11.96 2.46
CA LEU A 67 7.02 -10.68 1.94
C LEU A 67 6.46 -9.82 3.07
N GLN A 68 5.57 -10.37 3.89
CA GLN A 68 4.99 -9.67 5.04
C GLN A 68 6.04 -9.22 6.07
N LYS A 69 6.94 -10.12 6.48
CA LYS A 69 8.03 -9.83 7.42
C LYS A 69 8.96 -8.74 6.90
N THR A 70 9.30 -8.80 5.62
CA THR A 70 10.17 -7.83 4.96
C THR A 70 9.51 -6.45 4.97
N THR A 71 8.25 -6.35 4.57
CA THR A 71 7.50 -5.08 4.59
C THR A 71 7.44 -4.48 6.00
N ARG A 72 7.19 -5.28 7.04
CA ARG A 72 7.20 -4.84 8.44
C ARG A 72 8.54 -4.26 8.87
N VAL A 73 9.64 -4.95 8.52
CA VAL A 73 10.99 -4.50 8.85
C VAL A 73 11.36 -3.22 8.10
N LEU A 74 10.98 -3.10 6.83
CA LEU A 74 11.18 -1.89 6.03
C LEU A 74 10.40 -0.69 6.61
N ARG A 75 9.16 -0.91 7.06
CA ARG A 75 8.36 0.11 7.76
C ARG A 75 9.06 0.59 9.03
N ALA A 76 9.49 -0.35 9.86
CA ALA A 76 10.15 0.00 11.12
C ALA A 76 11.49 0.72 10.89
N TYR A 77 12.28 0.28 9.90
CA TYR A 77 13.49 0.98 9.46
C TYR A 77 13.22 2.43 9.05
N TYR A 78 12.16 2.67 8.26
CA TYR A 78 11.82 4.01 7.82
C TYR A 78 11.33 4.91 8.96
N LEU A 79 10.50 4.36 9.88
CA LEU A 79 10.08 5.06 11.08
C LEU A 79 11.26 5.46 11.96
N CYS A 80 12.23 4.56 12.21
CA CYS A 80 13.45 4.89 12.93
C CYS A 80 14.23 6.03 12.27
N ALA A 81 14.31 6.04 10.93
CA ALA A 81 14.98 7.11 10.19
C ALA A 81 14.26 8.47 10.32
N MET A 82 12.92 8.47 10.41
CA MET A 82 12.11 9.67 10.64
C MET A 82 12.29 10.20 12.07
N GLU A 83 12.26 9.31 13.07
CA GLU A 83 12.43 9.65 14.49
C GLU A 83 13.78 10.35 14.75
N LEU A 84 14.87 9.89 14.12
CA LEU A 84 16.19 10.54 14.23
C LEU A 84 16.22 12.00 13.78
N VAL A 85 15.34 12.40 12.85
CA VAL A 85 15.26 13.79 12.38
C VAL A 85 14.40 14.62 13.33
N SER A 86 13.34 14.04 13.89
CA SER A 86 12.45 14.71 14.84
C SER A 86 13.12 15.00 16.18
N ASP A 87 13.94 14.06 16.69
CA ASP A 87 14.67 14.22 17.95
C ASP A 87 15.86 15.20 17.82
N GLY A 88 16.32 15.48 16.60
CA GLY A 88 17.40 16.45 16.36
C GLY A 88 17.04 17.91 16.68
N ASP A 89 15.76 18.21 16.89
CA ASP A 89 15.25 19.55 17.28
C ASP A 89 15.04 19.67 18.81
N GLY A 90 15.15 18.55 19.57
CA GLY A 90 14.96 18.50 21.02
C GLY A 90 16.17 17.87 21.72
N ALA A 91 16.85 18.64 22.57
CA ALA A 91 18.08 18.27 23.26
C ALA A 91 18.13 16.83 23.83
N PHE A 92 18.88 15.93 23.15
CA PHE A 92 19.42 14.69 23.73
C PHE A 92 20.87 14.48 23.28
N SER A 93 21.80 15.09 24.01
CA SER A 93 23.19 14.65 24.06
C SER A 93 23.32 13.58 25.13
N SER A 94 23.28 12.28 24.75
CA SER A 94 24.12 11.21 25.34
C SER A 94 23.72 9.79 24.88
N ARG A 95 23.83 9.47 23.59
CA ARG A 95 24.19 8.10 23.14
C ARG A 95 24.62 8.09 21.67
N SER A 96 25.58 8.94 21.34
CA SER A 96 26.40 8.74 20.14
C SER A 96 27.38 7.59 20.42
N VAL A 97 26.89 6.36 20.26
CA VAL A 97 27.77 5.22 20.05
C VAL A 97 27.50 4.78 18.61
N THR A 98 28.49 5.04 17.74
CA THR A 98 28.61 4.54 16.37
C THR A 98 27.61 5.06 15.31
N ILE A 99 27.18 6.32 15.38
CA ILE A 99 26.77 7.02 14.14
C ILE A 99 28.06 7.49 13.48
N GLY A 100 28.52 6.77 12.46
CA GLY A 100 29.59 7.27 11.61
C GLY A 100 29.10 8.53 10.91
N ASN A 101 29.34 9.71 11.48
CA ASN A 101 29.35 11.07 10.89
C ASN A 101 28.27 11.43 9.83
N GLN A 102 27.16 10.71 9.74
CA GLN A 102 26.13 10.92 8.72
C GLN A 102 25.01 11.77 9.28
N ASN A 103 24.75 12.89 8.60
CA ASN A 103 23.66 13.82 8.92
C ASN A 103 22.31 13.07 8.92
N PRO A 104 21.49 13.13 10.00
CA PRO A 104 20.20 12.44 10.09
C PRO A 104 19.27 12.73 8.90
N ARG A 105 19.32 13.95 8.36
CA ARG A 105 18.52 14.33 7.17
C ARG A 105 18.99 13.63 5.90
N LEU A 106 20.30 13.37 5.75
CA LEU A 106 20.83 12.59 4.64
C LEU A 106 20.42 11.12 4.79
N HIS A 107 20.53 10.56 5.99
CA HIS A 107 20.09 9.20 6.26
C HIS A 107 18.60 8.98 5.95
N LEU A 108 17.72 9.92 6.33
CA LEU A 108 16.30 9.85 6.00
C LEU A 108 16.04 9.88 4.49
N LYS A 109 16.77 10.72 3.74
CA LYS A 109 16.68 10.76 2.28
C LYS A 109 17.10 9.44 1.65
N ASP A 110 18.22 8.88 2.10
CA ASP A 110 18.72 7.58 1.63
C ASP A 110 17.75 6.45 1.96
N ALA A 111 17.21 6.43 3.19
CA ALA A 111 16.20 5.47 3.62
C ALA A 111 14.96 5.55 2.72
N ARG A 112 14.46 6.76 2.46
CA ARG A 112 13.32 6.99 1.58
C ARG A 112 13.57 6.43 0.18
N LEU A 113 14.70 6.74 -0.45
CA LEU A 113 15.04 6.24 -1.78
C LEU A 113 15.04 4.70 -1.84
N ARG A 114 15.63 4.05 -0.83
CA ARG A 114 15.67 2.59 -0.74
C ARG A 114 14.30 1.96 -0.53
N ILE A 115 13.44 2.61 0.24
CA ILE A 115 12.05 2.18 0.43
C ILE A 115 11.26 2.30 -0.87
N GLU A 116 11.39 3.44 -1.57
CA GLU A 116 10.75 3.66 -2.86
C GLU A 116 11.19 2.60 -3.88
N GLU A 117 12.49 2.31 -3.96
CA GLU A 117 13.04 1.25 -4.82
C GLU A 117 12.51 -0.14 -4.45
N ALA A 118 12.52 -0.51 -3.16
CA ALA A 118 12.02 -1.81 -2.71
C ALA A 118 10.52 -1.98 -3.00
N LEU A 119 9.71 -0.93 -2.81
CA LEU A 119 8.29 -0.92 -3.14
C LEU A 119 8.06 -1.16 -4.63
N GLY A 120 8.71 -0.36 -5.48
CA GLY A 120 8.50 -0.38 -6.93
C GLY A 120 9.06 -1.63 -7.62
N THR A 121 10.23 -2.11 -7.20
CA THR A 121 10.91 -3.24 -7.87
C THR A 121 10.49 -4.60 -7.33
N CYS A 122 10.08 -4.68 -6.06
CA CYS A 122 9.88 -5.96 -5.37
C CYS A 122 8.49 -6.12 -4.76
N LEU A 123 8.10 -5.25 -3.81
CA LEU A 123 6.91 -5.49 -2.98
C LEU A 123 5.60 -5.39 -3.77
N LEU A 124 5.39 -4.30 -4.52
CA LEU A 124 4.18 -4.08 -5.33
C LEU A 124 4.09 -5.09 -6.50
N PRO A 125 5.18 -5.36 -7.24
CA PRO A 125 5.17 -6.43 -8.24
C PRO A 125 4.84 -7.81 -7.65
N SER A 126 5.36 -8.14 -6.48
CA SER A 126 5.09 -9.43 -5.79
C SER A 126 3.63 -9.56 -5.35
N LEU A 127 2.99 -8.47 -4.92
CA LEU A 127 1.58 -8.47 -4.51
C LEU A 127 0.66 -8.99 -5.63
N GLN A 128 0.95 -8.64 -6.89
CA GLN A 128 0.15 -9.06 -8.05
C GLN A 128 0.14 -10.57 -8.30
N LEU A 129 1.15 -11.28 -7.77
CA LEU A 129 1.38 -12.69 -8.02
C LEU A 129 0.95 -13.59 -6.84
N ILE A 130 0.64 -13.02 -5.67
CA ILE A 130 0.08 -13.79 -4.56
C ILE A 130 -1.45 -13.95 -4.69
N PRO A 131 -2.03 -15.04 -4.16
CA PRO A 131 -3.47 -15.10 -3.94
C PRO A 131 -3.93 -13.95 -3.03
N ALA A 132 -5.23 -13.64 -3.11
CA ALA A 132 -5.86 -12.59 -2.30
C ALA A 132 -5.46 -12.70 -0.81
N ASN A 133 -4.65 -11.74 -0.35
CA ASN A 133 -4.13 -11.72 1.01
C ASN A 133 -4.16 -10.28 1.57
N PRO A 134 -5.30 -9.87 2.18
CA PRO A 134 -5.47 -8.53 2.73
C PRO A 134 -4.43 -8.17 3.80
N ALA A 135 -3.89 -9.16 4.52
CA ALA A 135 -2.88 -8.90 5.55
C ALA A 135 -1.57 -8.38 4.93
N VAL A 136 -1.15 -8.93 3.79
CA VAL A 136 0.03 -8.42 3.07
C VAL A 136 -0.26 -7.01 2.52
N GLY A 137 -1.44 -6.80 1.95
CA GLY A 137 -1.87 -5.48 1.47
C GLY A 137 -1.87 -4.42 2.59
N GLN A 138 -2.30 -4.79 3.79
CA GLN A 138 -2.28 -3.92 4.97
C GLN A 138 -0.86 -3.53 5.37
N GLU A 139 0.10 -4.46 5.42
CA GLU A 139 1.49 -4.10 5.72
C GLU A 139 2.11 -3.18 4.66
N ILE A 140 1.80 -3.43 3.38
CA ILE A 140 2.26 -2.56 2.28
C ILE A 140 1.68 -1.15 2.45
N TRP A 141 0.39 -1.03 2.76
CA TRP A 141 -0.24 0.25 3.04
C TRP A 141 0.40 0.97 4.22
N GLU A 142 0.69 0.26 5.31
CA GLU A 142 1.30 0.83 6.50
C GLU A 142 2.71 1.38 6.26
N LEU A 143 3.43 0.84 5.27
CA LEU A 143 4.68 1.40 4.76
C LEU A 143 4.42 2.59 3.80
N MET A 144 3.53 2.41 2.81
CA MET A 144 3.25 3.43 1.80
C MET A 144 2.67 4.72 2.40
N SER A 145 1.80 4.61 3.40
CA SER A 145 1.17 5.75 4.10
C SER A 145 2.16 6.66 4.83
N LEU A 146 3.40 6.23 5.03
CA LEU A 146 4.49 7.06 5.56
C LEU A 146 5.12 7.96 4.48
N LEU A 147 4.83 7.69 3.20
CA LEU A 147 5.35 8.45 2.07
C LEU A 147 4.37 9.58 1.68
N PRO A 148 4.87 10.74 1.23
CA PRO A 148 4.04 11.78 0.62
C PRO A 148 3.21 11.23 -0.55
N TYR A 149 2.01 11.75 -0.77
CA TYR A 149 1.08 11.22 -1.78
C TYR A 149 1.67 11.30 -3.19
N GLU A 150 2.50 12.31 -3.47
CA GLU A 150 3.19 12.48 -4.76
C GLU A 150 4.08 11.28 -5.07
N VAL A 151 4.74 10.72 -4.04
CA VAL A 151 5.55 9.52 -4.18
C VAL A 151 4.69 8.29 -4.40
N ARG A 152 3.61 8.14 -3.62
CA ARG A 152 2.69 7.00 -3.76
C ARG A 152 2.13 6.94 -5.18
N TYR A 153 1.68 8.08 -5.69
CA TYR A 153 1.07 8.17 -7.02
C TYR A 153 2.09 8.00 -8.14
N ARG A 154 3.33 8.47 -7.95
CA ARG A 154 4.43 8.13 -8.85
C ARG A 154 4.68 6.62 -8.90
N LEU A 155 4.75 5.95 -7.74
CA LEU A 155 4.91 4.50 -7.67
C LEU A 155 3.76 3.76 -8.35
N TYR A 156 2.52 4.22 -8.19
CA TYR A 156 1.35 3.66 -8.88
C TYR A 156 1.44 3.80 -10.40
N GLY A 157 1.88 4.96 -10.90
CA GLY A 157 2.11 5.16 -12.33
C GLY A 157 3.24 4.30 -12.89
N GLU A 158 4.32 4.11 -12.12
CA GLU A 158 5.44 3.23 -12.51
C GLU A 158 5.05 1.75 -12.48
N TRP A 159 4.19 1.35 -11.53
CA TRP A 159 3.74 -0.03 -11.36
C TRP A 159 3.13 -0.61 -12.64
N GLU A 160 2.46 0.20 -13.47
CA GLU A 160 1.84 -0.25 -14.73
C GLU A 160 2.78 -0.17 -15.95
N ARG A 161 3.94 0.49 -15.88
CA ARG A 161 4.77 0.76 -17.07
C ARG A 161 5.76 -0.36 -17.42
N ASP A 162 6.03 -1.28 -16.49
CA ASP A 162 7.13 -2.26 -16.59
C ASP A 162 6.69 -3.65 -17.12
N ASP A 163 5.67 -3.67 -17.98
CA ASP A 163 4.93 -4.88 -18.42
C ASP A 163 5.76 -5.89 -19.20
N GLU A 164 6.82 -5.42 -19.85
CA GLU A 164 7.67 -6.26 -20.71
C GLU A 164 8.68 -7.10 -19.93
N ARG A 165 9.00 -6.72 -18.69
CA ARG A 165 10.08 -7.37 -17.92
C ARG A 165 9.68 -8.74 -17.37
N PHE A 166 8.40 -8.92 -17.04
CA PHE A 166 7.92 -10.11 -16.31
C PHE A 166 6.62 -10.65 -16.93
N PRO A 167 6.70 -11.63 -17.86
CA PRO A 167 5.51 -12.21 -18.52
C PRO A 167 4.46 -12.77 -17.55
N MET A 168 4.88 -13.24 -16.37
CA MET A 168 3.95 -13.74 -15.34
C MET A 168 3.05 -12.63 -14.78
N ILE A 169 3.55 -11.41 -14.63
CA ILE A 169 2.76 -10.25 -14.19
C ILE A 169 1.73 -9.91 -15.27
N LEU A 170 2.13 -9.89 -16.54
CA LEU A 170 1.21 -9.66 -17.65
C LEU A 170 0.07 -10.68 -17.66
N ALA A 171 0.39 -11.98 -17.48
CA ALA A 171 -0.62 -13.04 -17.41
C ALA A 171 -1.57 -12.87 -16.20
N ALA A 172 -1.03 -12.52 -15.02
CA ALA A 172 -1.82 -12.27 -13.82
C ALA A 172 -2.80 -11.09 -14.01
N ARG A 173 -2.34 -9.99 -14.63
CA ARG A 173 -3.18 -8.83 -14.95
C ARG A 173 -4.28 -9.15 -15.94
N GLN A 174 -3.96 -9.86 -17.03
CA GLN A 174 -4.99 -10.26 -18.00
C GLN A 174 -6.06 -11.14 -17.36
N THR A 175 -5.64 -12.08 -16.51
CA THR A 175 -6.56 -12.93 -15.74
C THR A 175 -7.45 -12.08 -14.82
N ALA A 176 -6.86 -11.22 -14.00
CA ALA A 176 -7.59 -10.34 -13.09
C ALA A 176 -8.58 -9.43 -13.83
N ARG A 177 -8.18 -8.86 -14.97
CA ARG A 177 -9.05 -8.03 -15.82
C ARG A 177 -10.25 -8.81 -16.37
N LEU A 178 -10.02 -10.02 -16.90
CA LEU A 178 -11.09 -10.85 -17.46
C LEU A 178 -12.07 -11.30 -16.37
N ASP A 179 -11.57 -11.76 -15.23
CA ASP A 179 -12.40 -12.22 -14.12
C ASP A 179 -13.20 -11.08 -13.49
N THR A 180 -12.59 -9.90 -13.36
CA THR A 180 -13.30 -8.68 -12.93
C THR A 180 -14.47 -8.38 -13.85
N ARG A 181 -14.25 -8.34 -15.17
CA ARG A 181 -15.33 -8.09 -16.15
C ARG A 181 -16.43 -9.15 -16.07
N ARG A 182 -16.08 -10.42 -15.88
CA ARG A 182 -17.05 -11.52 -15.74
C ARG A 182 -17.95 -11.33 -14.51
N ILE A 183 -17.38 -10.91 -13.39
CA ILE A 183 -18.16 -10.67 -12.16
C ILE A 183 -19.03 -9.42 -12.32
N LEU A 184 -18.49 -8.32 -12.85
CA LEU A 184 -19.21 -7.06 -13.01
C LEU A 184 -20.45 -7.20 -13.90
N LYS A 185 -20.40 -8.02 -14.96
CA LYS A 185 -21.57 -8.32 -15.82
C LYS A 185 -22.78 -8.89 -15.08
N ARG A 186 -22.59 -9.42 -13.88
CA ARG A 186 -23.62 -10.06 -13.06
C ARG A 186 -23.86 -9.33 -11.75
N LEU A 187 -23.05 -8.31 -11.43
CA LEU A 187 -23.09 -7.64 -10.14
C LEU A 187 -24.37 -6.81 -10.02
N ALA A 188 -25.22 -7.20 -9.07
CA ALA A 188 -26.51 -6.57 -8.82
C ALA A 188 -26.85 -6.64 -7.32
N LYS A 189 -27.89 -5.92 -6.90
CA LYS A 189 -28.26 -5.78 -5.48
C LYS A 189 -28.54 -7.13 -4.82
N GLU A 190 -29.22 -8.03 -5.54
CA GLU A 190 -29.60 -9.36 -5.06
C GLU A 190 -28.43 -10.31 -4.80
N ASN A 191 -27.30 -10.12 -5.49
CA ASN A 191 -26.12 -10.99 -5.38
C ASN A 191 -24.86 -10.27 -4.87
N LEU A 192 -25.02 -9.01 -4.45
CA LEU A 192 -23.98 -8.10 -3.99
C LEU A 192 -23.07 -8.72 -2.93
N LYS A 193 -23.61 -9.44 -1.94
CA LYS A 193 -22.81 -10.02 -0.85
C LYS A 193 -21.82 -11.07 -1.37
N GLN A 194 -22.24 -11.88 -2.35
CA GLN A 194 -21.38 -12.92 -2.91
C GLN A 194 -20.42 -12.34 -3.94
N LEU A 195 -20.94 -11.65 -4.95
CA LEU A 195 -20.15 -11.12 -6.05
C LEU A 195 -19.25 -9.95 -5.61
N GLY A 196 -19.73 -9.08 -4.71
CA GLY A 196 -18.92 -8.01 -4.15
C GLY A 196 -17.70 -8.52 -3.37
N ARG A 197 -17.84 -9.62 -2.62
CA ARG A 197 -16.68 -10.29 -1.97
C ARG A 197 -15.73 -10.90 -2.99
N MET A 198 -16.23 -11.39 -4.13
CA MET A 198 -15.37 -11.90 -5.19
C MET A 198 -14.60 -10.76 -5.87
N VAL A 199 -15.23 -9.61 -6.11
CA VAL A 199 -14.55 -8.40 -6.59
C VAL A 199 -13.46 -7.97 -5.60
N ALA A 200 -13.78 -7.91 -4.31
CA ALA A 200 -12.80 -7.54 -3.28
C ALA A 200 -11.61 -8.51 -3.25
N LYS A 201 -11.85 -9.83 -3.32
CA LYS A 201 -10.76 -10.81 -3.43
C LYS A 201 -9.86 -10.57 -4.63
N LEU A 202 -10.40 -10.21 -5.79
CA LEU A 202 -9.57 -9.85 -6.95
C LEU A 202 -8.78 -8.57 -6.67
N ALA A 203 -9.41 -7.55 -6.09
CA ALA A 203 -8.76 -6.29 -5.73
C ALA A 203 -7.60 -6.52 -4.75
N HIS A 204 -7.77 -7.39 -3.74
CA HIS A 204 -6.73 -7.69 -2.75
C HIS A 204 -5.49 -8.35 -3.36
N ALA A 205 -5.63 -9.01 -4.51
CA ALA A 205 -4.52 -9.61 -5.23
C ALA A 205 -3.93 -8.64 -6.28
N ASN A 206 -4.78 -7.94 -7.03
CA ASN A 206 -4.37 -7.13 -8.19
C ASN A 206 -5.08 -5.76 -8.18
N PRO A 207 -4.82 -4.90 -7.17
CA PRO A 207 -5.66 -3.74 -6.90
C PRO A 207 -5.69 -2.74 -8.06
N MET A 208 -4.53 -2.40 -8.61
CA MET A 208 -4.40 -1.47 -9.73
C MET A 208 -5.23 -1.92 -10.95
N THR A 209 -5.02 -3.16 -11.41
CA THR A 209 -5.70 -3.67 -12.61
C THR A 209 -7.21 -3.81 -12.41
N VAL A 210 -7.63 -4.28 -11.24
CA VAL A 210 -9.04 -4.52 -10.92
C VAL A 210 -9.78 -3.19 -10.80
N LEU A 211 -9.27 -2.24 -10.01
CA LEU A 211 -9.90 -0.93 -9.80
C LEU A 211 -9.94 -0.12 -11.09
N ARG A 212 -8.85 -0.11 -11.87
CA ARG A 212 -8.84 0.46 -13.22
C ARG A 212 -9.95 -0.15 -14.07
N THR A 213 -10.05 -1.48 -14.11
CA THR A 213 -11.07 -2.16 -14.91
C THR A 213 -12.49 -1.78 -14.48
N ILE A 214 -12.74 -1.66 -13.17
CA ILE A 214 -14.04 -1.28 -12.62
C ILE A 214 -14.40 0.15 -13.00
N VAL A 215 -13.47 1.11 -12.82
CA VAL A 215 -13.69 2.51 -13.19
C VAL A 215 -14.00 2.65 -14.69
N HIS A 216 -13.30 1.91 -15.56
CA HIS A 216 -13.61 1.89 -16.99
C HIS A 216 -15.03 1.36 -17.30
N GLN A 217 -15.54 0.42 -16.51
CA GLN A 217 -16.93 -0.04 -16.68
C GLN A 217 -17.94 1.01 -16.19
N ILE A 218 -17.66 1.67 -15.07
CA ILE A 218 -18.49 2.76 -14.55
C ILE A 218 -18.60 3.92 -15.54
N GLU A 219 -17.49 4.29 -16.19
CA GLU A 219 -17.49 5.36 -17.21
C GLU A 219 -18.45 5.05 -18.37
N ALA A 220 -18.64 3.76 -18.71
CA ALA A 220 -19.51 3.31 -19.79
C ALA A 220 -20.94 3.02 -19.33
N TYR A 221 -21.14 2.60 -18.07
CA TYR A 221 -22.40 2.07 -17.55
C TYR A 221 -22.72 2.67 -16.19
N ARG A 222 -23.54 3.73 -16.19
CA ARG A 222 -23.89 4.50 -14.98
C ARG A 222 -24.73 3.69 -13.97
N ASP A 223 -25.53 2.75 -14.44
CA ASP A 223 -26.35 1.84 -13.64
C ASP A 223 -25.52 0.91 -12.74
N MET A 224 -24.27 0.66 -13.12
CA MET A 224 -23.33 -0.11 -12.30
C MET A 224 -22.80 0.64 -11.07
N ILE A 225 -22.99 1.96 -10.96
CA ILE A 225 -22.40 2.77 -9.88
C ILE A 225 -22.83 2.27 -8.50
N ALA A 226 -24.13 2.21 -8.24
CA ALA A 226 -24.66 1.82 -6.94
C ALA A 226 -24.18 0.42 -6.49
N PRO A 227 -24.34 -0.67 -7.28
CA PRO A 227 -23.87 -1.98 -6.85
C PRO A 227 -22.35 -2.09 -6.72
N VAL A 228 -21.56 -1.30 -7.49
CA VAL A 228 -20.11 -1.26 -7.34
C VAL A 228 -19.69 -0.55 -6.05
N VAL A 229 -20.26 0.63 -5.76
CA VAL A 229 -19.99 1.38 -4.53
C VAL A 229 -20.35 0.52 -3.31
N ASP A 230 -21.48 -0.17 -3.34
CA ASP A 230 -21.88 -1.08 -2.26
C ASP A 230 -20.91 -2.27 -2.08
N ALA A 231 -20.24 -2.71 -3.15
CA ALA A 231 -19.22 -3.75 -3.10
C ALA A 231 -17.89 -3.22 -2.53
N PHE A 232 -17.61 -1.92 -2.67
CA PHE A 232 -16.35 -1.32 -2.24
C PHE A 232 -16.18 -1.28 -0.73
N LYS A 233 -17.23 -1.47 0.07
CA LYS A 233 -17.13 -1.66 1.53
C LYS A 233 -16.21 -2.81 1.97
N TYR A 234 -15.87 -3.73 1.06
CA TYR A 234 -14.94 -4.83 1.31
C TYR A 234 -13.48 -4.49 0.96
N LEU A 235 -13.21 -3.30 0.43
CA LEU A 235 -11.87 -2.83 0.12
C LEU A 235 -11.13 -2.37 1.39
N THR A 236 -9.82 -2.40 1.28
CA THR A 236 -8.82 -1.95 2.25
C THR A 236 -8.36 -0.53 1.92
N GLN A 237 -7.64 0.10 2.84
CA GLN A 237 -7.14 1.46 2.64
C GLN A 237 -6.18 1.59 1.43
N LEU A 238 -5.36 0.55 1.17
CA LEU A 238 -4.50 0.51 -0.02
C LEU A 238 -5.32 0.67 -1.31
N GLU A 239 -6.43 -0.06 -1.39
CA GLU A 239 -7.30 -0.06 -2.56
C GLU A 239 -8.03 1.26 -2.72
N TYR A 240 -8.42 1.92 -1.63
CA TYR A 240 -9.00 3.26 -1.70
C TYR A 240 -8.00 4.32 -2.21
N ASP A 241 -6.74 4.29 -1.74
CA ASP A 241 -5.69 5.21 -2.22
C ASP A 241 -5.36 4.96 -3.70
N ILE A 242 -5.35 3.69 -4.14
CA ILE A 242 -5.20 3.32 -5.56
C ILE A 242 -6.43 3.74 -6.38
N LEU A 243 -7.64 3.58 -5.86
CA LEU A 243 -8.87 3.99 -6.52
C LEU A 243 -8.88 5.51 -6.77
N GLU A 244 -8.46 6.30 -5.78
CA GLU A 244 -8.29 7.75 -5.91
C GLU A 244 -7.31 8.10 -7.03
N TYR A 245 -6.12 7.47 -7.02
CA TYR A 245 -5.15 7.63 -8.10
C TYR A 245 -5.74 7.31 -9.48
N VAL A 246 -6.44 6.18 -9.62
CA VAL A 246 -7.07 5.77 -10.88
C VAL A 246 -8.08 6.82 -11.34
N VAL A 247 -8.94 7.32 -10.45
CA VAL A 247 -9.94 8.34 -10.81
C VAL A 247 -9.28 9.64 -11.26
N ILE A 248 -8.25 10.11 -10.55
CA ILE A 248 -7.47 11.29 -10.93
C ILE A 248 -6.84 11.11 -12.30
N GLU A 249 -6.25 9.94 -12.57
CA GLU A 249 -5.66 9.63 -13.86
C GLU A 249 -6.70 9.62 -14.98
N ARG A 250 -7.90 9.07 -14.76
CA ARG A 250 -9.00 9.11 -15.73
C ARG A 250 -9.46 10.53 -16.04
N LEU A 251 -9.50 11.41 -15.03
CA LEU A 251 -9.86 12.82 -15.17
C LEU A 251 -8.77 13.63 -15.90
N ALA A 252 -7.50 13.30 -15.67
CA ALA A 252 -6.35 13.96 -16.27
C ALA A 252 -6.02 13.44 -17.68
N GLN A 253 -6.65 12.34 -18.13
CA GLN A 253 -6.38 11.76 -19.44
C GLN A 253 -6.72 12.75 -20.57
N GLY A 254 -5.69 13.17 -21.31
CA GLY A 254 -5.84 14.01 -22.50
C GLY A 254 -6.56 13.31 -23.66
N GLY A 255 -7.08 14.11 -24.60
CA GLY A 255 -7.76 13.60 -25.80
C GLY A 255 -9.20 13.13 -25.57
N ARG A 256 -9.78 13.37 -24.39
CA ARG A 256 -11.18 13.10 -24.09
C ARG A 256 -11.95 14.40 -24.06
N GLU A 257 -12.91 14.55 -24.96
CA GLU A 257 -13.79 15.71 -24.97
C GLU A 257 -14.66 15.71 -23.71
N LYS A 258 -14.70 16.87 -23.04
CA LYS A 258 -15.47 17.05 -21.80
C LYS A 258 -16.92 17.44 -22.08
N LEU A 259 -17.17 18.04 -23.24
CA LEU A 259 -18.48 18.35 -23.77
C LEU A 259 -18.85 17.32 -24.84
N LYS A 260 -20.16 17.17 -25.08
CA LYS A 260 -20.66 16.46 -26.26
C LYS A 260 -20.53 17.36 -27.49
N ASP A 261 -20.76 16.79 -28.67
CA ASP A 261 -20.74 17.49 -29.97
C ASP A 261 -21.70 18.70 -30.04
N ASP A 262 -22.72 18.72 -29.18
CA ASP A 262 -23.66 19.84 -29.06
C ASP A 262 -23.05 21.08 -28.36
N GLY A 263 -21.87 20.95 -27.75
CA GLY A 263 -21.17 22.02 -27.04
C GLY A 263 -21.84 22.50 -25.75
N LEU A 264 -22.95 21.88 -25.35
CA LEU A 264 -23.77 22.30 -24.20
C LEU A 264 -23.76 21.27 -23.08
N ASN A 265 -23.83 19.98 -23.43
CA ASN A 265 -23.92 18.92 -22.45
C ASN A 265 -22.54 18.36 -22.10
N LEU A 266 -22.34 18.01 -20.83
CA LEU A 266 -21.15 17.26 -20.42
C LEU A 266 -21.15 15.87 -21.05
N SER A 267 -19.97 15.39 -21.40
CA SER A 267 -19.74 14.02 -21.87
C SER A 267 -20.21 12.98 -20.84
N ASP A 268 -20.77 11.87 -21.33
CA ASP A 268 -21.39 10.85 -20.46
C ASP A 268 -20.38 10.20 -19.51
N TRP A 269 -19.14 10.00 -19.96
CA TRP A 269 -18.08 9.44 -19.11
C TRP A 269 -17.77 10.34 -17.91
N LEU A 270 -17.75 11.66 -18.12
CA LEU A 270 -17.43 12.64 -17.09
C LEU A 270 -18.57 12.74 -16.08
N GLN A 271 -19.81 12.73 -16.57
CA GLN A 271 -20.99 12.67 -15.71
C GLN A 271 -21.04 11.39 -14.87
N SER A 272 -20.75 10.23 -15.47
CA SER A 272 -20.70 8.95 -14.77
C SER A 272 -19.61 8.93 -13.70
N LEU A 273 -18.41 9.42 -14.02
CA LEU A 273 -17.30 9.47 -13.07
C LEU A 273 -17.56 10.43 -11.91
N ALA A 274 -18.13 11.61 -12.19
CA ALA A 274 -18.54 12.57 -11.16
C ALA A 274 -19.65 11.99 -10.26
N SER A 275 -20.65 11.34 -10.87
CA SER A 275 -21.71 10.66 -10.14
C SER A 275 -21.14 9.55 -9.25
N PHE A 276 -20.21 8.76 -9.76
CA PHE A 276 -19.56 7.68 -9.02
C PHE A 276 -18.80 8.20 -7.79
N TRP A 277 -17.94 9.21 -7.97
CA TRP A 277 -17.18 9.79 -6.87
C TRP A 277 -18.11 10.43 -5.82
N GLY A 278 -19.17 11.10 -6.26
CA GLY A 278 -20.20 11.64 -5.38
C GLY A 278 -20.92 10.58 -4.55
N HIS A 279 -21.23 9.41 -5.12
CA HIS A 279 -21.83 8.30 -4.37
C HIS A 279 -20.85 7.71 -3.36
N LEU A 280 -19.57 7.59 -3.73
CA LEU A 280 -18.55 7.00 -2.88
C LEU A 280 -18.29 7.81 -1.60
N VAL A 281 -18.33 9.14 -1.70
CA VAL A 281 -18.05 10.05 -0.56
C VAL A 281 -19.23 10.17 0.42
N VAL A 282 -20.43 9.82 -0.02
CA VAL A 282 -21.66 9.93 0.80
C VAL A 282 -21.93 8.65 1.62
N VAL A 283 -21.20 7.56 1.34
CA VAL A 283 -21.28 6.26 2.03
C VAL A 283 -20.22 6.15 3.11
#